data_AF-A0A9P1I534-F1
#
_entry.id   AF-A0A9P1I534-F1
#
_cell.length_a   1.000
_cell.length_b   1.000
_cell.length_c   1.000
_cell.angle_alpha   90.00
_cell.angle_beta   90.00
_cell.angle_gamma   90.00
#
_symmetry.space_group_name_H-M   'P 1'
#
loop_
_entity.id
_entity.type
_entity.pdbx_description
1 polymer ?
#
loop_
_entity_poly.entity_id
_entity_poly.type
_entity_poly.pdbx_seq_one_letter_code
_entity_poly.pdbx_strand_id
1 'polypeptide(L)'
;MNKKNFKNERKTRATAGAVCGSEMHIASQTFKLNDNTISSVNPEDYAEIVSNLQSAVCLNVARRVACPAHDSKLWSDLPNKKLTFAKVMSKILFVLMSFIYIFLPPWPPKMFRKIVFCHPQQGKYYYLIGESNGKKKACFKASETIGMDHLSICLPQMIKPKVRAVDVFYHLLRCKVFTLPFNEKQKLICAMELYCEQSIRWLHRDKNRTKIRSPNLIIFSQPNSSDLGCCLMMDPNFADIADFLQCDLLIFDYPGYGISEGKTNEKNVYAAIDTVMKYAMNTLGYKADKIILIGFSLGTAAMVHLAEQFKVAALILIAPFTSFLRIATRKPTIIKPWFDMFPSLEKSKKIQSPTLICHGEKDFIVGHNHGVKLQATIPNSEIYLLQHANHQGIFCERDMWDHVEDFLGRRVGITKNWIEHMQQESTFSEVSEAFHEEMNSKKTKMSE
;
A
#
# COMPACT_ATOMS: atom_id res chain seq x y z
N MET A 1 1.22 -70.39 3.26
CA MET A 1 1.54 -70.34 4.71
C MET A 1 2.95 -69.76 4.80
N ASN A 2 3.28 -68.63 5.43
CA ASN A 2 2.82 -68.07 6.70
C ASN A 2 2.93 -66.53 6.69
N LYS A 3 2.13 -65.91 7.57
CA LYS A 3 1.95 -64.47 7.81
C LYS A 3 2.93 -63.94 8.89
N LYS A 4 3.26 -62.64 8.78
CA LYS A 4 3.57 -61.64 9.85
C LYS A 4 4.91 -61.82 10.60
N ASN A 5 5.59 -60.79 11.13
CA ASN A 5 5.53 -59.32 11.05
C ASN A 5 6.80 -58.77 11.72
N PHE A 6 7.35 -57.70 11.14
CA PHE A 6 7.92 -56.50 11.78
C PHE A 6 8.66 -56.61 13.13
N LYS A 7 9.99 -56.37 13.08
CA LYS A 7 10.69 -55.37 13.92
C LYS A 7 12.07 -55.01 13.34
N ASN A 8 12.32 -53.70 13.27
CA ASN A 8 13.59 -52.97 13.22
C ASN A 8 14.61 -53.27 12.11
N GLU A 9 14.83 -52.31 11.20
CA GLU A 9 16.03 -51.46 11.23
C GLU A 9 16.02 -50.33 10.17
N ARG A 10 16.40 -49.14 10.63
CA ARG A 10 16.93 -47.93 9.97
C ARG A 10 16.74 -47.78 8.44
N LYS A 11 15.93 -46.78 8.03
CA LYS A 11 16.06 -46.13 6.71
C LYS A 11 16.55 -44.70 6.84
N THR A 12 17.70 -44.49 6.22
CA THR A 12 18.38 -43.23 5.91
C THR A 12 17.54 -42.35 4.97
N ARG A 13 17.69 -41.04 5.16
CA ARG A 13 17.12 -39.96 4.33
C ARG A 13 17.57 -40.09 2.87
N ALA A 14 16.61 -40.00 1.95
CA ALA A 14 16.85 -39.68 0.55
C ALA A 14 16.04 -38.42 0.19
N THR A 15 16.73 -37.44 -0.40
CA THR A 15 16.23 -36.16 -0.88
C THR A 15 15.51 -36.32 -2.21
N ALA A 16 14.32 -35.73 -2.33
CA ALA A 16 13.58 -35.64 -3.59
C ALA A 16 14.10 -34.44 -4.41
N GLY A 17 15.18 -34.67 -5.15
CA GLY A 17 15.50 -33.96 -6.37
C GLY A 17 15.35 -34.93 -7.52
N ALA A 18 14.21 -34.88 -8.21
CA ALA A 18 13.98 -35.41 -9.55
C ALA A 18 12.50 -35.19 -9.89
N VAL A 19 12.22 -34.28 -10.82
CA VAL A 19 11.28 -34.41 -11.94
C VAL A 19 11.19 -33.03 -12.63
N CYS A 20 11.56 -33.01 -13.92
CA CYS A 20 11.43 -31.97 -14.95
C CYS A 20 12.34 -30.72 -14.83
N GLY A 21 13.30 -30.42 -15.72
CA GLY A 21 13.61 -30.94 -17.04
C GLY A 21 12.97 -30.10 -18.17
N SER A 22 13.63 -29.00 -18.57
CA SER A 22 13.74 -28.51 -19.96
C SER A 22 14.61 -27.25 -20.01
N GLU A 23 15.72 -27.35 -20.72
CA GLU A 23 16.50 -26.24 -21.25
C GLU A 23 15.69 -25.51 -22.34
N MET A 24 15.88 -24.20 -22.48
CA MET A 24 15.63 -23.50 -23.74
C MET A 24 16.56 -22.30 -23.89
N HIS A 25 17.53 -22.45 -24.79
CA HIS A 25 18.19 -21.37 -25.53
C HIS A 25 17.17 -20.61 -26.40
N ILE A 26 17.47 -19.34 -26.73
CA ILE A 26 17.23 -18.61 -28.01
C ILE A 26 17.60 -17.13 -27.73
N ALA A 27 18.79 -16.67 -28.12
CA ALA A 27 19.17 -16.07 -29.41
C ALA A 27 18.70 -14.61 -29.58
N SER A 28 19.69 -13.72 -29.50
CA SER A 28 19.60 -12.30 -29.88
C SER A 28 19.47 -12.17 -31.40
N GLN A 29 18.40 -11.54 -31.88
CA GLN A 29 18.37 -10.94 -33.22
C GLN A 29 18.07 -9.45 -33.12
N THR A 30 19.07 -8.67 -33.51
CA THR A 30 19.01 -7.24 -33.81
C THR A 30 18.06 -6.98 -34.98
N PHE A 31 17.06 -6.11 -34.78
CA PHE A 31 16.39 -5.43 -35.89
C PHE A 31 16.83 -3.96 -35.92
N LYS A 32 17.46 -3.57 -37.03
CA LYS A 32 17.61 -2.18 -37.46
C LYS A 32 16.30 -1.76 -38.13
N LEU A 33 15.80 -0.57 -37.84
CA LEU A 33 14.84 0.10 -38.71
C LEU A 33 15.20 1.58 -38.85
N ASN A 34 15.27 1.99 -40.11
CA ASN A 34 15.63 3.31 -40.63
C ASN A 34 14.51 4.34 -40.43
N ASP A 35 14.91 5.61 -40.53
CA ASP A 35 14.09 6.81 -40.54
C ASP A 35 13.09 6.92 -41.71
N ASN A 36 12.04 7.69 -41.40
CA ASN A 36 11.20 8.58 -42.22
C ASN A 36 9.75 8.18 -42.57
N THR A 37 8.88 9.11 -42.14
CA THR A 37 7.61 9.60 -42.73
C THR A 37 6.27 8.90 -42.47
N ILE A 38 5.41 9.68 -41.76
CA ILE A 38 4.00 10.04 -42.07
C ILE A 38 2.86 9.30 -41.32
N SER A 39 2.22 10.10 -40.45
CA SER A 39 0.77 10.34 -40.20
C SER A 39 -0.26 9.23 -40.06
N SER A 40 -1.26 9.56 -39.23
CA SER A 40 -2.54 8.87 -38.96
C SER A 40 -2.42 7.53 -38.25
N VAL A 41 -2.72 7.55 -36.94
CA VAL A 41 -2.79 6.36 -36.08
C VAL A 41 -3.98 5.51 -36.54
N ASN A 42 -3.69 4.28 -36.95
CA ASN A 42 -4.66 3.33 -37.50
C ASN A 42 -5.28 2.52 -36.35
N PRO A 43 -6.49 1.95 -36.50
CA PRO A 43 -7.14 1.14 -35.44
C PRO A 43 -6.31 -0.04 -34.92
N GLU A 44 -5.30 -0.49 -35.68
CA GLU A 44 -4.34 -1.52 -35.28
C GLU A 44 -3.40 -1.05 -34.15
N ASP A 45 -3.16 0.26 -34.00
CA ASP A 45 -2.35 0.83 -32.92
C ASP A 45 -3.06 0.73 -31.55
N TYR A 46 -4.40 0.72 -31.52
CA TYR A 46 -5.16 0.51 -30.28
C TYR A 46 -5.02 -0.94 -29.80
N ALA A 47 -4.99 -1.89 -30.73
CA ALA A 47 -4.70 -3.29 -30.44
C ALA A 47 -3.24 -3.48 -29.99
N GLU A 48 -2.30 -2.70 -30.53
CA GLU A 48 -0.90 -2.70 -30.08
C GLU A 48 -0.72 -2.06 -28.70
N ILE A 49 -1.45 -0.99 -28.36
CA ILE A 49 -1.44 -0.38 -27.02
C ILE A 49 -2.06 -1.33 -25.99
N VAL A 50 -3.19 -1.98 -26.32
CA VAL A 50 -3.82 -2.98 -25.45
C VAL A 50 -2.95 -4.23 -25.34
N SER A 51 -2.32 -4.66 -26.44
CA SER A 51 -1.35 -5.74 -26.44
C SER A 51 -0.13 -5.38 -25.62
N ASN A 52 0.38 -4.15 -25.67
CA ASN A 52 1.53 -3.69 -24.87
C ASN A 52 1.19 -3.48 -23.39
N LEU A 53 -0.06 -3.13 -23.07
CA LEU A 53 -0.59 -3.15 -21.70
C LEU A 53 -0.73 -4.59 -21.18
N GLN A 54 -1.16 -5.53 -22.03
CA GLN A 54 -1.16 -6.96 -21.72
C GLN A 54 0.28 -7.54 -21.69
N SER A 55 1.22 -7.00 -22.45
CA SER A 55 2.64 -7.35 -22.41
C SER A 55 3.29 -6.92 -21.08
N ALA A 56 2.83 -5.80 -20.49
CA ALA A 56 3.22 -5.42 -19.13
C ALA A 56 2.64 -6.39 -18.07
N VAL A 57 1.48 -7.01 -18.34
CA VAL A 57 0.96 -8.15 -17.56
C VAL A 57 1.78 -9.42 -17.82
N CYS A 58 2.41 -9.57 -18.99
CA CYS A 58 3.29 -10.68 -19.37
C CYS A 58 4.77 -10.49 -19.02
N LEU A 59 5.18 -9.36 -18.43
CA LEU A 59 6.45 -9.27 -17.72
C LEU A 59 6.33 -10.18 -16.49
N ASN A 60 6.67 -11.44 -16.71
CA ASN A 60 6.82 -12.49 -15.71
C ASN A 60 7.46 -11.92 -14.43
N VAL A 61 6.61 -11.49 -13.50
CA VAL A 61 6.91 -11.44 -12.06
C VAL A 61 6.92 -12.90 -11.58
N ALA A 62 7.77 -13.70 -12.22
CA ALA A 62 8.00 -15.08 -11.89
C ALA A 62 8.70 -15.09 -10.54
N ARG A 63 7.90 -15.29 -9.49
CA ARG A 63 8.33 -15.62 -8.13
C ARG A 63 9.52 -14.78 -7.66
N ARG A 64 9.25 -13.56 -7.20
CA ARG A 64 10.16 -12.95 -6.21
C ARG A 64 10.28 -13.97 -5.07
N VAL A 65 11.49 -14.52 -4.89
CA VAL A 65 11.78 -15.39 -3.74
C VAL A 65 11.44 -14.54 -2.52
N ALA A 66 10.40 -14.97 -1.80
CA ALA A 66 9.88 -14.30 -0.62
C ALA A 66 11.04 -13.75 0.22
N CYS A 67 11.01 -12.44 0.49
CA CYS A 67 11.79 -11.88 1.59
C CYS A 67 11.58 -12.80 2.81
N PRO A 68 12.58 -13.12 3.64
CA PRO A 68 12.41 -14.02 4.79
C PRO A 68 11.30 -13.60 5.77
N ALA A 69 10.79 -12.37 5.66
CA ALA A 69 9.59 -11.90 6.36
C ALA A 69 8.26 -12.49 5.83
N HIS A 70 8.26 -13.13 4.66
CA HIS A 70 7.10 -13.63 3.92
C HIS A 70 7.10 -15.15 3.69
N ASP A 71 8.00 -15.91 4.34
CA ASP A 71 7.88 -17.37 4.32
C ASP A 71 6.71 -17.80 5.21
N SER A 72 5.57 -18.09 4.59
CA SER A 72 4.40 -18.64 5.27
C SER A 72 4.70 -19.99 5.93
N LYS A 73 5.71 -20.75 5.46
CA LYS A 73 6.17 -21.99 6.10
C LYS A 73 6.90 -21.76 7.42
N LEU A 74 7.48 -20.58 7.65
CA LEU A 74 8.10 -20.26 8.95
C LEU A 74 7.06 -20.15 10.08
N TRP A 75 5.79 -19.92 9.74
CA TRP A 75 4.69 -19.71 10.69
C TRP A 75 3.57 -20.75 10.61
N SER A 76 3.51 -21.57 9.55
CA SER A 76 2.43 -22.53 9.33
C SER A 76 2.59 -23.88 10.05
N ASP A 77 3.74 -24.19 10.63
CA ASP A 77 3.93 -25.42 11.40
C ASP A 77 3.54 -25.23 12.87
N LEU A 78 2.25 -25.03 13.12
CA LEU A 78 1.69 -25.28 14.44
C LEU A 78 1.32 -26.76 14.52
N PRO A 79 2.11 -27.61 15.23
CA PRO A 79 1.74 -29.01 15.39
C PRO A 79 0.41 -29.08 16.13
N ASN A 80 -0.47 -29.94 15.64
CA ASN A 80 -1.77 -30.28 16.23
C ASN A 80 -1.52 -30.97 17.59
N LYS A 81 -1.16 -30.18 18.61
CA LYS A 81 -0.83 -30.67 19.96
C LYS A 81 -2.10 -30.74 20.79
N LYS A 82 -2.40 -31.96 21.25
CA LYS A 82 -3.37 -32.29 22.31
C LYS A 82 -3.38 -31.19 23.38
N LEU A 83 -4.56 -30.76 23.81
CA LEU A 83 -4.73 -29.69 24.79
C LEU A 83 -3.92 -30.00 26.06
N THR A 84 -2.86 -29.23 26.28
CA THR A 84 -2.05 -29.28 27.49
C THR A 84 -2.72 -28.48 28.61
N PHE A 85 -2.52 -28.89 29.86
CA PHE A 85 -2.98 -28.20 31.06
C PHE A 85 -2.64 -26.70 31.06
N ALA A 86 -1.49 -26.32 30.48
CA ALA A 86 -1.08 -24.93 30.28
C ALA A 86 -2.03 -24.10 29.39
N LYS A 87 -2.70 -24.69 28.38
CA LYS A 87 -3.70 -23.99 27.55
C LYS A 87 -5.03 -23.81 28.28
N VAL A 88 -5.40 -24.76 29.15
CA VAL A 88 -6.57 -24.64 30.04
C VAL A 88 -6.32 -23.55 31.08
N MET A 89 -5.14 -23.56 31.72
CA MET A 89 -4.72 -22.49 32.62
C MET A 89 -4.59 -21.14 31.91
N SER A 90 -4.14 -21.11 30.66
CA SER A 90 -4.13 -19.89 29.84
C SER A 90 -5.54 -19.38 29.55
N LYS A 91 -6.52 -20.27 29.29
CA LYS A 91 -7.94 -19.89 29.15
C LYS A 91 -8.53 -19.39 30.47
N ILE A 92 -8.24 -20.04 31.59
CA ILE A 92 -8.69 -19.61 32.93
C ILE A 92 -8.07 -18.26 33.28
N LEU A 93 -6.77 -18.08 33.01
CA LEU A 93 -6.07 -16.81 33.16
C LEU A 93 -6.65 -15.75 32.24
N PHE A 94 -7.03 -16.09 31.01
CA PHE A 94 -7.68 -15.15 30.09
C PHE A 94 -9.07 -14.73 30.58
N VAL A 95 -9.85 -15.66 31.15
CA VAL A 95 -11.15 -15.36 31.77
C VAL A 95 -10.98 -14.51 33.02
N LEU A 96 -9.99 -14.82 33.88
CA LEU A 96 -9.63 -14.01 35.05
C LEU A 96 -9.11 -12.62 34.65
N MET A 97 -8.29 -12.53 33.61
CA MET A 97 -7.82 -11.26 33.04
C MET A 97 -8.98 -10.48 32.41
N SER A 98 -9.96 -11.15 31.81
CA SER A 98 -11.18 -10.53 31.30
C SER A 98 -12.06 -10.01 32.45
N PHE A 99 -12.14 -10.73 33.57
CA PHE A 99 -12.81 -10.28 34.79
C PHE A 99 -12.07 -9.10 35.44
N ILE A 100 -10.75 -9.18 35.58
CA ILE A 100 -9.90 -8.09 36.10
C ILE A 100 -9.99 -6.87 35.17
N TYR A 101 -10.09 -7.06 33.87
CA TYR A 101 -10.29 -5.98 32.90
C TYR A 101 -11.66 -5.30 33.01
N ILE A 102 -12.70 -6.05 33.41
CA ILE A 102 -14.05 -5.53 33.65
C ILE A 102 -14.11 -4.75 34.99
N PHE A 103 -13.41 -5.22 36.03
CA PHE A 103 -13.46 -4.63 37.37
C PHE A 103 -12.31 -3.65 37.69
N LEU A 104 -11.23 -3.60 36.90
CA LEU A 104 -10.09 -2.68 37.02
C LEU A 104 -9.67 -2.10 35.64
N PRO A 105 -10.13 -0.90 35.24
CA PRO A 105 -9.65 -0.25 34.03
C PRO A 105 -8.36 0.55 34.29
N PRO A 106 -7.45 0.64 33.31
CA PRO A 106 -6.71 -0.45 32.67
C PRO A 106 -5.24 -0.44 33.13
N TRP A 107 -4.49 -1.49 32.76
CA TRP A 107 -3.03 -1.50 32.85
C TRP A 107 -2.41 -0.16 32.41
N PRO A 108 -1.23 0.24 32.96
CA PRO A 108 -0.61 1.51 32.65
C PRO A 108 -0.62 1.77 31.14
N PRO A 109 -1.10 2.93 30.64
CA PRO A 109 -1.29 3.19 29.20
C PRO A 109 -0.04 2.91 28.33
N LYS A 110 1.15 2.91 28.94
CA LYS A 110 2.42 2.55 28.29
C LYS A 110 2.51 1.06 27.89
N MET A 111 1.99 0.15 28.72
CA MET A 111 2.00 -1.30 28.46
C MET A 111 1.04 -1.66 27.33
N PHE A 112 -0.17 -1.10 27.36
CA PHE A 112 -1.19 -1.35 26.35
C PHE A 112 -0.76 -0.85 24.96
N ARG A 113 -0.11 0.32 24.89
CA ARG A 113 0.44 0.87 23.64
C ARG A 113 1.48 -0.03 22.98
N LYS A 114 2.37 -0.68 23.75
CA LYS A 114 3.38 -1.59 23.20
C LYS A 114 2.77 -2.86 22.58
N ILE A 115 1.57 -3.25 23.01
CA ILE A 115 0.85 -4.41 22.47
C ILE A 115 0.03 -4.01 21.23
N VAL A 116 -0.59 -2.82 21.25
CA VAL A 116 -1.41 -2.31 20.14
C VAL A 116 -0.54 -1.90 18.96
N PHE A 117 0.59 -1.23 19.21
CA PHE A 117 1.44 -0.68 18.18
C PHE A 117 2.78 -1.39 18.13
N CYS A 118 3.06 -2.06 17.01
CA CYS A 118 4.23 -2.89 16.82
C CYS A 118 5.13 -2.36 15.70
N HIS A 119 5.54 -1.09 15.81
CA HIS A 119 6.38 -0.47 14.79
C HIS A 119 7.77 -1.14 14.69
N PRO A 120 8.37 -1.19 13.49
CA PRO A 120 9.77 -1.56 13.32
C PRO A 120 10.75 -0.71 14.15
N GLN A 121 11.96 -1.23 14.36
CA GLN A 121 13.04 -0.43 14.93
C GLN A 121 13.38 0.74 13.99
N GLN A 122 13.49 1.96 14.54
CA GLN A 122 13.81 3.16 13.76
C GLN A 122 15.12 2.98 12.98
N GLY A 123 15.13 3.37 11.71
CA GLY A 123 16.29 3.23 10.83
C GLY A 123 16.54 1.81 10.28
N LYS A 124 15.74 0.81 10.67
CA LYS A 124 15.96 -0.59 10.26
C LYS A 124 15.67 -0.81 8.78
N TYR A 125 14.56 -0.27 8.28
CA TYR A 125 14.10 -0.51 6.90
C TYR A 125 14.35 0.66 5.96
N TYR A 126 14.39 1.87 6.49
CA TYR A 126 14.84 3.03 5.73
C TYR A 126 15.37 4.12 6.65
N TYR A 127 16.12 5.04 6.04
CA TYR A 127 16.44 6.36 6.56
C TYR A 127 16.38 7.37 5.41
N LEU A 128 16.36 8.66 5.71
CA LEU A 128 16.40 9.69 4.67
C LEU A 128 17.81 10.23 4.51
N ILE A 129 18.16 10.67 3.31
CA ILE A 129 19.32 11.50 3.03
C ILE A 129 18.82 12.84 2.55
N GLY A 130 19.23 13.91 3.21
CA GLY A 130 19.00 15.29 2.76
C GLY A 130 20.32 15.99 2.46
N GLU A 131 20.24 17.06 1.71
CA GLU A 131 21.38 17.93 1.42
C GLU A 131 21.25 19.25 2.19
N SER A 132 22.37 19.71 2.77
CA SER A 132 22.45 21.01 3.43
C SER A 132 23.84 21.58 3.18
N ASN A 133 23.90 22.81 2.65
CA ASN A 133 25.16 23.49 2.30
C ASN A 133 26.11 22.63 1.44
N GLY A 134 25.57 21.92 0.44
CA GLY A 134 26.34 21.05 -0.46
C GLY A 134 26.82 19.73 0.16
N LYS A 135 26.42 19.42 1.40
CA LYS A 135 26.79 18.17 2.10
C LYS A 135 25.57 17.29 2.30
N LYS A 136 25.68 16.01 1.91
CA LYS A 136 24.67 14.99 2.18
C LYS A 136 24.73 14.52 3.63
N LYS A 137 23.58 14.42 4.28
CA LYS A 137 23.44 13.97 5.67
C LYS A 137 22.33 12.93 5.79
N ALA A 138 22.65 11.81 6.46
CA ALA A 138 21.66 10.81 6.83
C ALA A 138 20.80 11.30 8.01
N CYS A 139 19.50 11.09 7.90
CA CYS A 139 18.48 11.48 8.86
C CYS A 139 17.72 10.24 9.32
N PHE A 140 17.76 9.99 10.62
CA PHE A 140 17.07 8.89 11.28
C PHE A 140 15.82 9.36 12.05
N LYS A 141 15.59 10.68 12.09
CA LYS A 141 14.39 11.31 12.65
C LYS A 141 13.86 12.38 11.70
N ALA A 142 12.55 12.56 11.69
CA ALA A 142 11.90 13.58 10.88
C ALA A 142 12.37 15.01 11.21
N SER A 143 12.64 15.37 12.48
CA SER A 143 13.22 16.69 12.81
C SER A 143 14.61 16.95 12.23
N GLU A 144 15.37 15.90 11.89
CA GLU A 144 16.71 16.08 11.30
C GLU A 144 16.64 16.57 9.85
N THR A 145 15.48 16.49 9.20
CA THR A 145 15.27 16.94 7.81
C THR A 145 14.90 18.42 7.69
N ILE A 146 14.71 19.12 8.82
CA ILE A 146 14.35 20.54 8.81
C ILE A 146 15.51 21.36 8.22
N GLY A 147 15.20 22.18 7.21
CA GLY A 147 16.20 23.00 6.51
C GLY A 147 17.12 22.19 5.57
N MET A 148 16.72 20.98 5.20
CA MET A 148 17.38 20.20 4.16
C MET A 148 16.64 20.27 2.84
N ASP A 149 17.42 20.34 1.76
CA ASP A 149 16.94 20.24 0.40
C ASP A 149 17.05 18.79 -0.10
N HIS A 150 16.28 18.47 -1.15
CA HIS A 150 16.40 17.22 -1.91
C HIS A 150 16.41 15.93 -1.06
N LEU A 151 15.37 15.74 -0.24
CA LEU A 151 15.22 14.51 0.55
C LEU A 151 15.05 13.29 -0.35
N SER A 152 15.84 12.25 -0.08
CA SER A 152 15.81 10.97 -0.76
C SER A 152 15.68 9.84 0.26
N ILE A 153 14.87 8.83 -0.04
CA ILE A 153 14.74 7.64 0.82
C ILE A 153 15.82 6.62 0.47
N CYS A 154 16.45 6.05 1.50
CA CYS A 154 17.49 5.04 1.36
C CYS A 154 17.09 3.76 2.08
N LEU A 155 17.21 2.63 1.38
CA LEU A 155 16.90 1.30 1.91
C LEU A 155 18.23 0.58 2.22
N PRO A 156 18.62 0.41 3.50
CA PRO A 156 19.88 -0.25 3.88
C PRO A 156 20.08 -1.64 3.26
N GLN A 157 18.98 -2.34 2.99
CA GLN A 157 18.95 -3.68 2.41
C GLN A 157 19.52 -3.71 1.00
N MET A 158 19.33 -2.64 0.23
CA MET A 158 19.79 -2.52 -1.16
C MET A 158 21.30 -2.23 -1.29
N ILE A 159 21.94 -1.77 -0.22
CA ILE A 159 23.38 -1.48 -0.20
C ILE A 159 24.21 -2.78 -0.16
N LYS A 160 23.58 -3.93 0.12
CA LYS A 160 24.28 -5.21 0.19
C LYS A 160 24.63 -5.74 -1.21
N PRO A 161 25.87 -6.19 -1.45
CA PRO A 161 26.39 -6.54 -2.79
C PRO A 161 25.70 -7.73 -3.48
N LYS A 162 24.74 -8.39 -2.82
CA LYS A 162 24.02 -9.57 -3.34
C LYS A 162 22.60 -9.27 -3.83
N VAL A 163 22.12 -8.03 -3.73
CA VAL A 163 20.76 -7.67 -4.10
C VAL A 163 20.74 -7.09 -5.52
N ARG A 164 20.40 -7.92 -6.52
CA ARG A 164 20.04 -7.45 -7.87
C ARG A 164 18.58 -6.96 -7.82
N ALA A 165 18.37 -5.71 -7.42
CA ALA A 165 17.05 -5.09 -7.33
C ALA A 165 16.97 -3.83 -8.19
N VAL A 166 17.31 -3.97 -9.48
CA VAL A 166 17.25 -2.87 -10.46
C VAL A 166 15.85 -2.23 -10.48
N ASP A 167 14.80 -3.04 -10.40
CA ASP A 167 13.41 -2.57 -10.37
C ASP A 167 13.14 -1.67 -9.16
N VAL A 168 13.63 -2.03 -7.97
CA VAL A 168 13.45 -1.20 -6.77
C VAL A 168 14.19 0.13 -6.90
N PHE A 169 15.36 0.16 -7.55
CA PHE A 169 16.04 1.44 -7.83
C PHE A 169 15.19 2.33 -8.75
N TYR A 170 14.60 1.78 -9.81
CA TYR A 170 13.67 2.52 -10.65
C TYR A 170 12.46 3.01 -9.84
N HIS A 171 11.93 2.19 -8.93
CA HIS A 171 10.81 2.57 -8.09
C HIS A 171 11.16 3.74 -7.16
N LEU A 172 12.38 3.76 -6.61
CA LEU A 172 12.86 4.85 -5.75
C LEU A 172 12.96 6.19 -6.50
N LEU A 173 13.28 6.19 -7.80
CA LEU A 173 13.31 7.42 -8.61
C LEU A 173 11.91 8.04 -8.77
N ARG A 174 10.86 7.26 -8.55
CA ARG A 174 9.45 7.67 -8.60
C ARG A 174 8.95 8.13 -7.23
N CYS A 175 9.79 8.17 -6.22
CA CYS A 175 9.39 8.58 -4.88
C CYS A 175 9.84 10.00 -4.60
N LYS A 176 8.94 10.84 -4.09
CA LYS A 176 9.25 12.13 -3.49
C LYS A 176 8.90 12.08 -2.01
N VAL A 177 9.93 12.07 -1.16
CA VAL A 177 9.78 12.04 0.29
C VAL A 177 9.87 13.42 0.92
N PHE A 178 9.09 13.62 1.98
CA PHE A 178 8.99 14.89 2.70
C PHE A 178 8.45 14.66 4.11
N THR A 179 8.44 15.71 4.93
CA THR A 179 7.92 15.64 6.30
C THR A 179 6.77 16.60 6.50
N LEU A 180 5.79 16.20 7.31
CA LEU A 180 4.58 16.98 7.61
C LEU A 180 4.39 17.17 9.13
N PRO A 181 4.03 18.37 9.60
CA PRO A 181 3.67 18.58 11.01
C PRO A 181 2.24 18.07 11.29
N PHE A 182 2.05 17.29 12.35
CA PHE A 182 0.75 16.67 12.64
C PHE A 182 0.13 17.04 13.99
N ASN A 183 0.78 17.84 14.82
CA ASN A 183 0.22 18.23 16.12
C ASN A 183 0.66 19.63 16.58
N GLU A 184 0.04 20.11 17.66
CA GLU A 184 0.32 21.42 18.30
C GLU A 184 1.79 21.57 18.72
N LYS A 185 2.49 20.47 19.01
CA LYS A 185 3.92 20.47 19.34
C LYS A 185 4.82 20.38 18.11
N GLN A 186 4.25 20.55 16.91
CA GLN A 186 4.90 20.47 15.62
C GLN A 186 5.82 19.25 15.43
N LYS A 187 5.44 18.10 16.01
CA LYS A 187 6.12 16.85 15.66
C LYS A 187 5.83 16.50 14.21
N LEU A 188 6.84 15.92 13.57
CA LEU A 188 6.84 15.63 12.15
C LEU A 188 6.60 14.13 11.89
N ILE A 189 5.78 13.84 10.89
CA ILE A 189 5.69 12.53 10.26
C ILE A 189 6.43 12.56 8.91
N CYS A 190 6.95 11.41 8.49
CA CYS A 190 7.45 11.18 7.15
C CYS A 190 6.29 10.81 6.22
N ALA A 191 6.27 11.41 5.03
CA ALA A 191 5.34 11.11 3.96
C ALA A 191 6.08 10.97 2.63
N MET A 192 5.45 10.30 1.69
CA MET A 192 6.00 9.97 0.38
C MET A 192 4.90 10.04 -0.66
N GLU A 193 5.14 10.83 -1.70
CA GLU A 193 4.43 10.68 -2.96
C GLU A 193 5.16 9.63 -3.79
N LEU A 194 4.41 8.71 -4.39
CA LEU A 194 4.91 7.74 -5.35
C LEU A 194 4.13 7.91 -6.65
N TYR A 195 4.82 8.11 -7.76
CA TYR A 195 4.19 8.30 -9.06
C TYR A 195 4.05 6.97 -9.80
N CYS A 196 2.86 6.71 -10.34
CA CYS A 196 2.64 5.57 -11.23
C CYS A 196 3.39 5.77 -12.57
N GLU A 197 3.59 4.68 -13.30
CA GLU A 197 4.29 4.68 -14.59
C GLU A 197 3.67 5.68 -15.58
N GLN A 198 2.34 5.82 -15.61
CA GLN A 198 1.64 6.73 -16.51
C GLN A 198 1.98 8.20 -16.22
N SER A 199 2.08 8.58 -14.93
CA SER A 199 2.50 9.93 -14.51
C SER A 199 3.97 10.22 -14.85
N ILE A 200 4.83 9.19 -14.92
CA ILE A 200 6.25 9.33 -15.22
C ILE A 200 6.65 8.99 -16.66
N ARG A 201 5.77 8.42 -17.50
CA ARG A 201 6.09 8.02 -18.88
C ARG A 201 6.68 9.17 -19.71
N TRP A 202 6.37 10.41 -19.36
CA TRP A 202 6.99 11.61 -19.91
C TRP A 202 8.51 11.74 -19.62
N LEU A 203 9.02 11.23 -18.49
CA LEU A 203 10.46 11.25 -18.15
C LEU A 203 11.33 10.59 -19.22
N HIS A 204 10.74 9.74 -20.06
CA HIS A 204 11.47 9.00 -21.09
C HIS A 204 11.45 9.65 -22.48
N ARG A 205 10.74 10.76 -22.74
CA ARG A 205 10.55 11.19 -24.14
C ARG A 205 10.52 12.68 -24.49
N ASP A 206 10.64 13.65 -23.58
CA ASP A 206 10.69 15.06 -24.04
C ASP A 206 11.40 16.05 -23.10
N LYS A 207 12.17 16.99 -23.66
CA LYS A 207 13.00 17.96 -22.92
C LYS A 207 12.21 19.13 -22.32
N ASN A 208 10.95 19.33 -22.70
CA ASN A 208 10.21 20.58 -22.45
C ASN A 208 8.83 20.45 -21.77
N ARG A 209 8.48 19.35 -21.08
CA ARG A 209 7.11 19.20 -20.54
C ARG A 209 7.02 19.12 -19.01
N THR A 210 5.90 19.63 -18.50
CA THR A 210 5.49 19.70 -17.10
C THR A 210 5.06 18.33 -16.56
N LYS A 211 5.34 18.05 -15.29
CA LYS A 211 4.95 16.80 -14.63
C LYS A 211 3.43 16.67 -14.53
N ILE A 212 2.88 15.59 -15.09
CA ILE A 212 1.44 15.29 -15.07
C ILE A 212 1.16 14.37 -13.88
N ARG A 213 0.04 14.61 -13.20
CA ARG A 213 -0.41 13.82 -12.05
C ARG A 213 -1.53 12.88 -12.48
N SER A 214 -1.70 11.77 -11.78
CA SER A 214 -2.86 10.92 -12.00
C SER A 214 -4.16 11.67 -11.71
N PRO A 215 -5.26 11.42 -12.45
CA PRO A 215 -6.55 12.08 -12.22
C PRO A 215 -7.18 11.67 -10.87
N ASN A 216 -6.76 10.54 -10.32
CA ASN A 216 -7.12 10.05 -9.00
C ASN A 216 -5.87 9.85 -8.15
N LEU A 217 -5.94 10.19 -6.86
CA LEU A 217 -4.86 9.96 -5.89
C LEU A 217 -5.25 8.87 -4.92
N ILE A 218 -4.38 7.89 -4.69
CA ILE A 218 -4.55 6.91 -3.61
C ILE A 218 -3.85 7.42 -2.36
N ILE A 219 -4.56 7.59 -1.24
CA ILE A 219 -3.93 7.68 0.08
C ILE A 219 -3.89 6.27 0.68
N PHE A 220 -2.68 5.76 0.91
CA PHE A 220 -2.48 4.42 1.44
C PHE A 220 -2.00 4.43 2.90
N SER A 221 -2.61 3.61 3.75
CA SER A 221 -2.26 3.47 5.17
C SER A 221 -1.93 2.02 5.52
N GLN A 222 -0.70 1.83 5.97
CA GLN A 222 -0.01 0.56 6.14
C GLN A 222 -0.42 -0.22 7.41
N PRO A 223 -0.17 -1.54 7.47
CA PRO A 223 -0.49 -2.34 8.65
C PRO A 223 0.45 -2.03 9.84
N ASN A 224 0.07 -2.54 11.02
CA ASN A 224 0.69 -2.23 12.31
C ASN A 224 2.20 -2.47 12.40
N SER A 225 2.76 -3.41 11.63
CA SER A 225 4.16 -3.84 11.76
C SER A 225 5.01 -3.47 10.55
N SER A 226 4.68 -2.37 9.88
CA SER A 226 5.34 -1.92 8.66
C SER A 226 5.63 -0.43 8.70
N ASP A 227 6.67 -0.02 8.00
CA ASP A 227 7.00 1.38 7.72
C ASP A 227 7.16 1.58 6.20
N LEU A 228 7.41 2.82 5.74
CA LEU A 228 7.57 3.12 4.31
C LEU A 228 8.62 2.23 3.63
N GLY A 229 9.74 1.96 4.32
CA GLY A 229 10.83 1.13 3.81
C GLY A 229 10.42 -0.33 3.64
N CYS A 230 9.68 -0.89 4.62
CA CYS A 230 9.10 -2.23 4.50
C CYS A 230 8.26 -2.34 3.23
N CYS A 231 7.34 -1.40 3.03
CA CYS A 231 6.33 -1.49 1.97
C CYS A 231 6.91 -1.30 0.56
N LEU A 232 8.03 -0.59 0.43
CA LEU A 232 8.80 -0.52 -0.82
C LEU A 232 9.50 -1.85 -1.17
N MET A 233 9.66 -2.75 -0.21
CA MET A 233 10.29 -4.07 -0.40
C MET A 233 9.29 -5.24 -0.34
N MET A 234 7.98 -4.95 -0.20
CA MET A 234 6.93 -5.96 -0.20
C MET A 234 6.61 -6.47 -1.61
N ASP A 235 5.81 -7.53 -1.71
CA ASP A 235 5.30 -8.04 -2.97
C ASP A 235 3.78 -8.25 -2.87
N PRO A 236 2.95 -7.50 -3.62
CA PRO A 236 3.35 -6.33 -4.42
C PRO A 236 3.88 -5.18 -3.53
N ASN A 237 4.86 -4.42 -4.04
CA ASN A 237 5.28 -3.17 -3.40
C ASN A 237 4.35 -2.01 -3.83
N PHE A 238 4.52 -0.84 -3.21
CA PHE A 238 3.67 0.32 -3.51
C PHE A 238 3.76 0.83 -4.95
N ALA A 239 4.90 0.64 -5.62
CA ALA A 239 5.04 1.02 -7.01
C ALA A 239 4.30 0.04 -7.93
N ASP A 240 4.40 -1.26 -7.64
CA ASP A 240 3.60 -2.29 -8.35
C ASP A 240 2.09 -1.99 -8.21
N ILE A 241 1.64 -1.56 -7.02
CA ILE A 241 0.25 -1.14 -6.78
C ILE A 241 -0.12 0.12 -7.55
N ALA A 242 0.78 1.12 -7.60
CA ALA A 242 0.59 2.37 -8.35
C ALA A 242 0.35 2.11 -9.82
N ASP A 243 1.19 1.25 -10.39
CA ASP A 243 1.20 0.93 -11.81
C ASP A 243 -0.03 0.09 -12.16
N PHE A 244 -0.34 -0.88 -11.31
CA PHE A 244 -1.50 -1.75 -11.50
C PHE A 244 -2.83 -0.99 -11.41
N LEU A 245 -2.99 -0.10 -10.43
CA LEU A 245 -4.19 0.72 -10.26
C LEU A 245 -4.16 2.03 -11.04
N GLN A 246 -3.08 2.28 -11.80
CA GLN A 246 -2.89 3.49 -12.59
C GLN A 246 -3.12 4.75 -11.74
N CYS A 247 -2.57 4.83 -10.54
CA CYS A 247 -2.80 5.96 -9.64
C CYS A 247 -1.51 6.31 -8.90
N ASP A 248 -1.23 7.60 -8.76
CA ASP A 248 -0.22 8.07 -7.82
C ASP A 248 -0.65 7.71 -6.39
N LEU A 249 0.33 7.40 -5.53
CA LEU A 249 0.11 7.16 -4.12
C LEU A 249 0.65 8.31 -3.27
N LEU A 250 -0.09 8.62 -2.22
CA LEU A 250 0.36 9.38 -1.07
C LEU A 250 0.37 8.47 0.15
N ILE A 251 1.55 8.28 0.72
CA ILE A 251 1.83 7.27 1.74
C ILE A 251 2.57 7.96 2.89
N PHE A 252 2.42 7.48 4.12
CA PHE A 252 2.99 8.13 5.29
C PHE A 252 3.31 7.13 6.40
N ASP A 253 4.18 7.51 7.33
CA ASP A 253 4.42 6.77 8.56
C ASP A 253 3.67 7.36 9.75
N TYR A 254 2.94 6.51 10.49
CA TYR A 254 2.28 6.93 11.73
C TYR A 254 3.28 7.52 12.73
N PRO A 255 2.83 8.39 13.66
CA PRO A 255 3.71 8.89 14.72
C PRO A 255 4.38 7.76 15.51
N GLY A 256 5.72 7.76 15.53
CA GLY A 256 6.56 6.73 16.15
C GLY A 256 7.02 5.60 15.22
N TYR A 257 6.56 5.56 13.97
CA TYR A 257 6.97 4.58 12.95
C TYR A 257 8.09 5.13 12.07
N GLY A 258 8.94 4.25 11.54
CA GLY A 258 10.03 4.66 10.65
C GLY A 258 10.88 5.77 11.27
N ILE A 259 10.98 6.91 10.58
CA ILE A 259 11.61 8.13 11.11
C ILE A 259 10.60 9.14 11.71
N SER A 260 9.29 8.87 11.61
CA SER A 260 8.23 9.73 12.14
C SER A 260 8.31 9.85 13.66
N GLU A 261 8.13 11.07 14.15
CA GLU A 261 8.22 11.37 15.58
C GLU A 261 6.86 11.44 16.25
N GLY A 262 6.87 11.43 17.58
CA GLY A 262 5.69 11.55 18.41
C GLY A 262 5.28 10.24 19.08
N LYS A 263 4.22 10.31 19.88
CA LYS A 263 3.72 9.13 20.61
C LYS A 263 2.72 8.38 19.73
N THR A 264 2.87 7.08 19.62
CA THR A 264 1.88 6.24 18.94
C THR A 264 0.64 6.06 19.81
N ASN A 265 -0.47 6.63 19.38
CA ASN A 265 -1.80 6.50 19.96
C ASN A 265 -2.86 6.92 18.93
N GLU A 266 -4.11 6.52 19.14
CA GLU A 266 -5.22 6.79 18.22
C GLU A 266 -5.35 8.27 17.85
N LYS A 267 -5.35 9.18 18.84
CA LYS A 267 -5.45 10.64 18.59
C LYS A 267 -4.37 11.13 17.63
N ASN A 268 -3.13 10.66 17.82
CA ASN A 268 -2.01 11.05 16.99
C ASN A 268 -2.03 10.39 15.61
N VAL A 269 -2.53 9.16 15.49
CA VAL A 269 -2.76 8.50 14.18
C VAL A 269 -3.78 9.29 13.37
N TYR A 270 -4.90 9.70 13.98
CA TYR A 270 -5.91 10.54 13.34
C TYR A 270 -5.37 11.91 12.94
N ALA A 271 -4.68 12.59 13.85
CA ALA A 271 -4.08 13.90 13.53
C ALA A 271 -3.04 13.81 12.39
N ALA A 272 -2.28 12.72 12.31
CA ALA A 272 -1.36 12.46 11.20
C ALA A 272 -2.08 12.30 9.87
N ILE A 273 -3.10 11.44 9.81
CA ILE A 273 -3.83 11.20 8.55
C ILE A 273 -4.67 12.42 8.12
N ASP A 274 -5.16 13.24 9.06
CA ASP A 274 -5.80 14.52 8.76
C ASP A 274 -4.84 15.49 8.07
N THR A 275 -3.57 15.56 8.53
CA THR A 275 -2.55 16.38 7.86
C THR A 275 -2.24 15.84 6.46
N VAL A 276 -2.20 14.53 6.26
CA VAL A 276 -1.98 13.91 4.95
C VAL A 276 -3.13 14.23 4.00
N MET A 277 -4.39 14.14 4.46
CA MET A 277 -5.56 14.55 3.67
C MET A 277 -5.51 16.03 3.29
N LYS A 278 -5.14 16.91 4.23
CA LYS A 278 -4.95 18.34 3.97
C LYS A 278 -3.85 18.60 2.95
N TYR A 279 -2.75 17.85 3.00
CA TYR A 279 -1.69 17.93 2.00
C TYR A 279 -2.21 17.55 0.61
N ALA A 280 -2.94 16.44 0.50
CA ALA A 280 -3.55 16.03 -0.76
C ALA A 280 -4.48 17.09 -1.34
N MET A 281 -5.31 17.72 -0.52
CA MET A 281 -6.28 18.71 -0.99
C MET A 281 -5.67 20.09 -1.26
N ASN A 282 -4.87 20.60 -0.33
CA ASN A 282 -4.41 21.99 -0.37
C ASN A 282 -3.10 22.16 -1.12
N THR A 283 -2.20 21.16 -1.05
CA THR A 283 -0.88 21.23 -1.69
C THR A 283 -0.89 20.54 -3.05
N LEU A 284 -1.52 19.36 -3.16
CA LEU A 284 -1.60 18.63 -4.42
C LEU A 284 -2.83 19.01 -5.26
N GLY A 285 -3.80 19.71 -4.68
CA GLY A 285 -4.98 20.23 -5.41
C GLY A 285 -6.07 19.19 -5.67
N TYR A 286 -6.00 17.99 -5.10
CA TYR A 286 -7.03 16.98 -5.30
C TYR A 286 -8.31 17.32 -4.53
N LYS A 287 -9.44 17.27 -5.22
CA LYS A 287 -10.75 17.28 -4.54
C LYS A 287 -10.97 15.93 -3.84
N ALA A 288 -11.75 15.93 -2.76
CA ALA A 288 -12.03 14.71 -2.00
C ALA A 288 -12.62 13.58 -2.87
N ASP A 289 -13.50 13.92 -3.82
CA ASP A 289 -14.13 13.00 -4.78
C ASP A 289 -13.18 12.46 -5.85
N LYS A 290 -11.92 12.89 -5.86
CA LYS A 290 -10.83 12.31 -6.68
C LYS A 290 -9.84 11.49 -5.85
N ILE A 291 -9.98 11.47 -4.52
CA ILE A 291 -9.11 10.72 -3.62
C ILE A 291 -9.70 9.34 -3.37
N ILE A 292 -8.88 8.30 -3.46
CA ILE A 292 -9.18 6.92 -3.10
C ILE A 292 -8.44 6.61 -1.81
N LEU A 293 -9.13 6.02 -0.84
CA LEU A 293 -8.56 5.66 0.46
C LEU A 293 -8.33 4.15 0.51
N ILE A 294 -7.10 3.70 0.75
CA ILE A 294 -6.78 2.27 0.91
C ILE A 294 -6.09 2.05 2.25
N GLY A 295 -6.64 1.14 3.06
CA GLY A 295 -6.07 0.79 4.36
C GLY A 295 -5.96 -0.71 4.55
N PHE A 296 -4.88 -1.16 5.20
CA PHE A 296 -4.70 -2.56 5.56
C PHE A 296 -4.56 -2.73 7.09
N SER A 297 -5.38 -3.61 7.67
CA SER A 297 -5.39 -3.92 9.11
C SER A 297 -5.49 -2.62 9.93
N LEU A 298 -4.48 -2.23 10.72
CA LEU A 298 -4.45 -0.94 11.45
C LEU A 298 -4.79 0.27 10.56
N GLY A 299 -4.31 0.29 9.31
CA GLY A 299 -4.58 1.38 8.38
C GLY A 299 -6.06 1.52 8.00
N THR A 300 -6.87 0.47 8.12
CA THR A 300 -8.32 0.56 7.89
C THR A 300 -8.99 1.50 8.87
N ALA A 301 -8.52 1.57 10.12
CA ALA A 301 -9.08 2.50 11.10
C ALA A 301 -8.75 3.96 10.79
N ALA A 302 -7.55 4.23 10.26
CA ALA A 302 -7.17 5.57 9.79
C ALA A 302 -8.02 5.99 8.57
N MET A 303 -8.26 5.06 7.64
CA MET A 303 -9.08 5.34 6.46
C MET A 303 -10.56 5.51 6.78
N VAL A 304 -11.11 4.71 7.69
CA VAL A 304 -12.48 4.90 8.21
C VAL A 304 -12.64 6.26 8.89
N HIS A 305 -11.60 6.76 9.58
CA HIS A 305 -11.62 8.09 10.18
C HIS A 305 -11.74 9.23 9.14
N LEU A 306 -11.03 9.13 8.01
CA LEU A 306 -11.18 10.09 6.92
C LEU A 306 -12.52 9.93 6.20
N ALA A 307 -12.93 8.69 5.88
CA ALA A 307 -14.16 8.42 5.15
C ALA A 307 -15.44 8.78 5.93
N GLU A 308 -15.35 8.89 7.27
CA GLU A 308 -16.41 9.46 8.10
C GLU A 308 -16.63 10.97 7.82
N GLN A 309 -15.57 11.68 7.47
CA GLN A 309 -15.55 13.14 7.33
C GLN A 309 -15.65 13.61 5.88
N PHE A 310 -15.13 12.81 4.94
CA PHE A 310 -15.03 13.16 3.53
C PHE A 310 -15.74 12.11 2.66
N LYS A 311 -16.56 12.60 1.72
CA LYS A 311 -17.06 11.79 0.62
C LYS A 311 -15.96 11.65 -0.43
N VAL A 312 -15.22 10.56 -0.33
CA VAL A 312 -14.10 10.22 -1.21
C VAL A 312 -14.55 9.45 -2.44
N ALA A 313 -13.69 9.33 -3.46
CA ALA A 313 -13.99 8.57 -4.68
C ALA A 313 -14.33 7.11 -4.36
N ALA A 314 -13.51 6.48 -3.51
CA ALA A 314 -13.72 5.13 -3.01
C ALA A 314 -12.95 4.89 -1.70
N LEU A 315 -13.44 3.93 -0.92
CA LEU A 315 -12.78 3.41 0.29
C LEU A 315 -12.53 1.91 0.13
N ILE A 316 -11.28 1.48 0.23
CA ILE A 316 -10.88 0.08 0.17
C ILE A 316 -10.33 -0.33 1.54
N LEU A 317 -10.97 -1.31 2.17
CA LEU A 317 -10.64 -1.80 3.51
C LEU A 317 -10.14 -3.24 3.42
N ILE A 318 -8.85 -3.46 3.61
CA ILE A 318 -8.23 -4.78 3.59
C ILE A 318 -8.07 -5.29 5.02
N ALA A 319 -8.66 -6.46 5.31
CA ALA A 319 -8.73 -7.08 6.64
C ALA A 319 -9.14 -6.10 7.77
N PRO A 320 -10.27 -5.37 7.63
CA PRO A 320 -10.65 -4.35 8.59
C PRO A 320 -11.17 -4.94 9.90
N PHE A 321 -11.12 -4.11 10.94
CA PHE A 321 -11.68 -4.45 12.25
C PHE A 321 -12.67 -3.40 12.74
N THR A 322 -13.60 -3.83 13.58
CA THR A 322 -14.67 -3.00 14.16
C THR A 322 -14.22 -2.14 15.33
N SER A 323 -13.25 -2.62 16.11
CA SER A 323 -12.42 -1.87 17.07
C SER A 323 -11.30 -2.76 17.61
N PHE A 324 -10.31 -2.17 18.28
CA PHE A 324 -9.20 -2.94 18.83
C PHE A 324 -9.66 -3.93 19.90
N LEU A 325 -10.53 -3.52 20.83
CA LEU A 325 -11.04 -4.44 21.85
C LEU A 325 -11.87 -5.58 21.26
N ARG A 326 -12.61 -5.31 20.19
CA ARG A 326 -13.42 -6.32 19.51
C ARG A 326 -12.55 -7.39 18.85
N ILE A 327 -11.34 -7.04 18.39
CA ILE A 327 -10.32 -8.02 17.97
C ILE A 327 -9.88 -8.86 19.16
N ALA A 328 -9.46 -8.21 20.26
CA ALA A 328 -8.92 -8.90 21.44
C ALA A 328 -9.94 -9.86 22.08
N THR A 329 -11.22 -9.50 22.06
CA THR A 329 -12.33 -10.33 22.57
C THR A 329 -12.89 -11.30 21.52
N ARG A 330 -12.46 -11.20 20.26
CA ARG A 330 -13.02 -11.93 19.10
C ARG A 330 -14.54 -11.79 18.95
N LYS A 331 -15.07 -10.63 19.36
CA LYS A 331 -16.50 -10.31 19.34
C LYS A 331 -16.72 -8.99 18.60
N PRO A 332 -17.08 -9.01 17.30
CA PRO A 332 -17.20 -7.79 16.48
C PRO A 332 -18.35 -6.85 16.92
N THR A 333 -19.26 -7.31 17.78
CA THR A 333 -20.47 -6.58 18.18
C THR A 333 -20.55 -6.23 19.67
N ILE A 334 -19.53 -6.55 20.47
CA ILE A 334 -19.57 -6.21 21.90
C ILE A 334 -19.69 -4.69 22.08
N ILE A 335 -20.48 -4.29 23.09
CA ILE A 335 -20.72 -2.89 23.44
C ILE A 335 -19.37 -2.22 23.69
N LYS A 336 -19.17 -1.08 23.03
CA LYS A 336 -17.91 -0.33 23.10
C LYS A 336 -17.73 0.28 24.49
N PRO A 337 -16.69 -0.07 25.26
CA PRO A 337 -16.35 0.69 26.44
C PRO A 337 -15.78 2.07 26.08
N TRP A 338 -15.79 3.00 27.04
CA TRP A 338 -15.32 4.37 26.82
C TRP A 338 -13.83 4.47 26.46
N PHE A 339 -13.05 3.45 26.81
CA PHE A 339 -11.59 3.36 26.59
C PHE A 339 -11.18 2.45 25.41
N ASP A 340 -12.14 1.98 24.61
CA ASP A 340 -11.83 1.26 23.36
C ASP A 340 -11.13 2.18 22.36
N MET A 341 -10.28 1.60 21.51
CA MET A 341 -9.51 2.31 20.51
C MET A 341 -10.00 1.95 19.11
N PHE A 342 -9.95 2.95 18.22
CA PHE A 342 -10.28 2.80 16.81
C PHE A 342 -11.71 2.29 16.58
N PRO A 343 -12.75 3.05 16.96
CA PRO A 343 -14.15 2.61 16.91
C PRO A 343 -14.72 2.65 15.47
N SER A 344 -14.15 1.82 14.59
CA SER A 344 -14.50 1.78 13.17
C SER A 344 -15.98 1.46 12.93
N LEU A 345 -16.60 0.59 13.75
CA LEU A 345 -18.02 0.24 13.61
C LEU A 345 -18.93 1.45 13.80
N GLU A 346 -18.64 2.27 14.81
CA GLU A 346 -19.42 3.47 15.10
C GLU A 346 -19.27 4.51 13.99
N LYS A 347 -18.03 4.71 13.51
CA LYS A 347 -17.71 5.64 12.42
C LYS A 347 -18.29 5.20 11.08
N SER A 348 -18.33 3.88 10.82
CA SER A 348 -18.74 3.30 9.54
C SER A 348 -20.15 3.70 9.08
N LYS A 349 -21.06 3.97 10.02
CA LYS A 349 -22.44 4.36 9.74
C LYS A 349 -22.57 5.70 9.02
N LYS A 350 -21.55 6.55 9.09
CA LYS A 350 -21.53 7.88 8.45
C LYS A 350 -20.82 7.86 7.09
N ILE A 351 -20.19 6.75 6.72
CA ILE A 351 -19.47 6.63 5.46
C ILE A 351 -20.48 6.59 4.30
N GLN A 352 -20.34 7.50 3.35
CA GLN A 352 -21.18 7.58 2.15
C GLN A 352 -20.45 7.14 0.87
N SER A 353 -19.13 7.03 0.94
CA SER A 353 -18.27 6.69 -0.19
C SER A 353 -18.50 5.23 -0.64
N PRO A 354 -18.42 4.93 -1.95
CA PRO A 354 -18.35 3.55 -2.43
C PRO A 354 -17.24 2.81 -1.69
N THR A 355 -17.57 1.68 -1.06
CA THR A 355 -16.63 0.95 -0.21
C THR A 355 -16.47 -0.50 -0.66
N LEU A 356 -15.24 -0.97 -0.78
CA LEU A 356 -14.92 -2.39 -0.91
C LEU A 356 -14.24 -2.88 0.36
N ILE A 357 -14.71 -4.00 0.89
CA ILE A 357 -14.08 -4.70 2.01
C ILE A 357 -13.49 -6.01 1.50
N CYS A 358 -12.19 -6.20 1.65
CA CYS A 358 -11.51 -7.46 1.31
C CYS A 358 -11.10 -8.17 2.60
N HIS A 359 -11.46 -9.44 2.77
CA HIS A 359 -11.12 -10.20 3.98
C HIS A 359 -10.79 -11.67 3.69
N GLY A 360 -9.78 -12.23 4.36
CA GLY A 360 -9.49 -13.66 4.30
C GLY A 360 -10.33 -14.46 5.30
N GLU A 361 -10.95 -15.55 4.89
CA GLU A 361 -11.74 -16.38 5.81
C GLU A 361 -10.89 -17.10 6.84
N LYS A 362 -9.61 -17.37 6.52
CA LYS A 362 -8.60 -17.96 7.41
C LYS A 362 -7.81 -16.90 8.19
N ASP A 363 -8.34 -15.69 8.31
CA ASP A 363 -7.78 -14.66 9.15
C ASP A 363 -8.05 -14.94 10.64
N PHE A 364 -7.04 -15.44 11.34
CA PHE A 364 -7.09 -15.72 12.79
C PHE A 364 -6.67 -14.53 13.66
N ILE A 365 -6.18 -13.44 13.06
CA ILE A 365 -5.77 -12.23 13.77
C ILE A 365 -6.96 -11.29 13.87
N VAL A 366 -7.58 -10.98 12.72
CA VAL A 366 -8.80 -10.19 12.62
C VAL A 366 -9.84 -11.05 11.90
N GLY A 367 -10.71 -11.74 12.64
CA GLY A 367 -11.70 -12.62 12.00
C GLY A 367 -12.56 -11.90 10.96
N HIS A 368 -12.86 -12.55 9.83
CA HIS A 368 -13.65 -11.97 8.73
C HIS A 368 -15.02 -11.43 9.15
N ASN A 369 -15.58 -11.93 10.27
CA ASN A 369 -16.79 -11.40 10.90
C ASN A 369 -16.72 -9.88 11.17
N HIS A 370 -15.53 -9.31 11.35
CA HIS A 370 -15.36 -7.87 11.46
C HIS A 370 -15.68 -7.15 10.14
N GLY A 371 -15.15 -7.66 9.02
CA GLY A 371 -15.44 -7.16 7.69
C GLY A 371 -16.93 -7.29 7.35
N VAL A 372 -17.52 -8.45 7.61
CA VAL A 372 -18.97 -8.68 7.45
C VAL A 372 -19.79 -7.68 8.27
N LYS A 373 -19.37 -7.41 9.51
CA LYS A 373 -20.11 -6.47 10.35
C LYS A 373 -20.00 -5.03 9.88
N LEU A 374 -18.85 -4.62 9.32
CA LEU A 374 -18.66 -3.30 8.73
C LEU A 374 -19.42 -3.15 7.41
N GLN A 375 -19.46 -4.19 6.57
CA GLN A 375 -20.25 -4.19 5.34
C GLN A 375 -21.74 -3.97 5.66
N ALA A 376 -22.25 -4.64 6.70
CA ALA A 376 -23.64 -4.47 7.12
C ALA A 376 -23.96 -3.05 7.67
N THR A 377 -22.97 -2.23 8.01
CA THR A 377 -23.17 -0.87 8.53
C THR A 377 -22.82 0.24 7.54
N ILE A 378 -22.07 -0.05 6.48
CA ILE A 378 -21.72 0.92 5.44
C ILE A 378 -22.76 0.83 4.32
N PRO A 379 -23.57 1.87 4.05
CA PRO A 379 -24.70 1.79 3.12
C PRO A 379 -24.32 1.40 1.69
N ASN A 380 -23.16 1.83 1.22
CA ASN A 380 -22.69 1.61 -0.15
C ASN A 380 -21.42 0.75 -0.14
N SER A 381 -21.55 -0.51 0.28
CA SER A 381 -20.41 -1.41 0.42
C SER A 381 -20.59 -2.77 -0.24
N GLU A 382 -19.49 -3.26 -0.80
CA GLU A 382 -19.29 -4.61 -1.31
C GLU A 382 -18.27 -5.33 -0.41
N ILE A 383 -18.38 -6.65 -0.28
CA ILE A 383 -17.41 -7.47 0.46
C ILE A 383 -16.91 -8.62 -0.41
N TYR A 384 -15.59 -8.80 -0.43
CA TYR A 384 -14.92 -9.91 -1.08
C TYR A 384 -14.20 -10.77 -0.04
N LEU A 385 -14.62 -12.03 0.08
CA LEU A 385 -14.07 -13.00 1.03
C LEU A 385 -13.19 -14.02 0.32
N LEU A 386 -11.90 -14.06 0.66
CA LEU A 386 -10.95 -15.02 0.12
C LEU A 386 -10.88 -16.25 1.04
N GLN A 387 -11.36 -17.40 0.56
CA GLN A 387 -11.49 -18.62 1.36
C GLN A 387 -10.14 -19.15 1.89
N HIS A 388 -9.06 -18.99 1.13
CA HIS A 388 -7.73 -19.51 1.50
C HIS A 388 -6.83 -18.50 2.20
N ALA A 389 -7.11 -17.19 2.08
CA ALA A 389 -6.22 -16.15 2.56
C ALA A 389 -6.24 -16.02 4.09
N ASN A 390 -5.06 -15.82 4.67
CA ASN A 390 -4.89 -15.46 6.07
C ASN A 390 -4.60 -13.95 6.21
N HIS A 391 -4.45 -13.45 7.44
CA HIS A 391 -4.28 -12.00 7.71
C HIS A 391 -3.14 -11.35 6.92
N GLN A 392 -1.99 -12.03 6.82
CA GLN A 392 -0.80 -11.50 6.17
C GLN A 392 -0.81 -11.78 4.67
N GLY A 393 -1.26 -12.97 4.29
CA GLY A 393 -1.26 -13.45 2.91
C GLY A 393 -2.24 -12.70 2.01
N ILE A 394 -3.37 -12.22 2.53
CA ILE A 394 -4.41 -11.54 1.73
C ILE A 394 -3.85 -10.38 0.89
N PHE A 395 -2.86 -9.65 1.41
CA PHE A 395 -2.27 -8.51 0.71
C PHE A 395 -1.46 -8.93 -0.52
N CYS A 396 -0.96 -10.17 -0.53
CA CYS A 396 -0.18 -10.75 -1.62
C CYS A 396 -1.05 -11.54 -2.62
N GLU A 397 -2.35 -11.71 -2.34
CA GLU A 397 -3.26 -12.45 -3.22
C GLU A 397 -3.60 -11.61 -4.45
N ARG A 398 -3.27 -12.14 -5.63
CA ARG A 398 -3.57 -11.48 -6.90
C ARG A 398 -5.08 -11.27 -7.08
N ASP A 399 -5.87 -12.29 -6.76
CA ASP A 399 -7.33 -12.26 -6.84
C ASP A 399 -7.96 -11.10 -6.04
N MET A 400 -7.32 -10.70 -4.93
CA MET A 400 -7.78 -9.56 -4.12
C MET A 400 -7.54 -8.24 -4.86
N TRP A 401 -6.36 -8.05 -5.43
CA TRP A 401 -6.04 -6.84 -6.20
C TRP A 401 -6.84 -6.74 -7.49
N ASP A 402 -7.08 -7.85 -8.19
CA ASP A 402 -7.96 -7.86 -9.37
C ASP A 402 -9.39 -7.41 -9.01
N HIS A 403 -9.92 -7.81 -7.85
CA HIS A 403 -11.21 -7.30 -7.36
C HIS A 403 -11.17 -5.82 -6.98
N VAL A 404 -10.04 -5.32 -6.45
CA VAL A 404 -9.87 -3.90 -6.16
C VAL A 404 -9.86 -3.09 -7.46
N GLU A 405 -9.14 -3.55 -8.48
CA GLU A 405 -9.07 -2.91 -9.79
C GLU A 405 -10.45 -2.88 -10.46
N ASP A 406 -11.16 -4.01 -10.53
CA ASP A 406 -12.52 -4.07 -11.08
C ASP A 406 -13.48 -3.13 -10.35
N PHE A 407 -13.44 -3.13 -9.02
CA PHE A 407 -14.26 -2.22 -8.21
C PHE A 407 -13.97 -0.75 -8.53
N LEU A 408 -12.70 -0.36 -8.60
CA LEU A 408 -12.31 1.01 -8.94
C LEU A 408 -12.66 1.36 -10.39
N GLY A 409 -12.51 0.44 -11.33
CA GLY A 409 -12.94 0.58 -12.71
C GLY A 409 -14.44 0.86 -12.82
N ARG A 410 -15.27 0.06 -12.13
CA ARG A 410 -16.74 0.21 -12.14
C ARG A 410 -17.26 1.42 -11.37
N ARG A 411 -16.70 1.70 -10.19
CA ARG A 411 -17.27 2.70 -9.25
C ARG A 411 -16.64 4.08 -9.38
N VAL A 412 -15.38 4.15 -9.82
CA VAL A 412 -14.60 5.40 -9.94
C VAL A 412 -14.26 5.71 -11.40
N GLY A 413 -14.09 4.70 -12.24
CA GLY A 413 -13.69 4.86 -13.64
C GLY A 413 -12.22 5.23 -13.79
N ILE A 414 -11.32 4.68 -12.96
CA ILE A 414 -9.90 5.07 -12.93
C ILE A 414 -9.23 5.10 -14.32
N THR A 415 -9.45 4.08 -15.15
CA THR A 415 -8.91 4.03 -16.53
C THR A 415 -9.57 5.06 -17.44
N LYS A 416 -10.90 5.22 -17.34
CA LYS A 416 -11.66 6.22 -18.12
C LYS A 416 -11.19 7.64 -17.78
N ASN A 417 -10.99 7.94 -16.50
CA ASN A 417 -10.52 9.24 -16.03
C ASN A 417 -9.15 9.58 -16.63
N TRP A 418 -8.27 8.59 -16.80
CA TRP A 418 -6.99 8.77 -17.48
C TRP A 418 -7.14 9.11 -18.96
N ILE A 419 -8.01 8.38 -19.68
CA ILE A 419 -8.26 8.64 -21.10
C ILE A 419 -8.77 10.08 -21.28
N GLU A 420 -9.75 10.49 -20.47
CA GLU A 420 -10.29 11.86 -20.50
C GLU A 420 -9.21 12.91 -20.14
N HIS A 421 -8.36 12.61 -19.15
CA HIS A 421 -7.28 13.50 -18.74
C HIS A 421 -6.26 13.75 -19.86
N MET A 422 -5.84 12.69 -20.56
CA MET A 422 -4.90 12.78 -21.69
C MET A 422 -5.49 13.50 -22.90
N GLN A 423 -6.78 13.28 -23.18
CA GLN A 423 -7.47 14.00 -24.26
C GLN A 423 -7.51 15.51 -23.99
N GLN A 424 -7.85 15.93 -22.77
CA GLN A 424 -7.88 17.35 -22.38
C GLN A 424 -6.52 18.02 -22.56
N GLU A 425 -5.43 17.37 -22.17
CA GLU A 425 -4.08 17.92 -22.35
C GLU A 425 -3.68 18.05 -23.82
N SER A 426 -4.02 17.07 -24.66
CA SER A 426 -3.74 17.14 -26.11
C SER A 426 -4.42 18.34 -26.76
N THR A 427 -5.70 18.57 -26.47
CA THR A 427 -6.43 19.74 -26.96
C THR A 427 -5.87 21.06 -26.43
N PHE A 428 -5.39 21.11 -25.18
CA PHE A 428 -4.82 22.34 -24.62
C PHE A 428 -3.47 22.69 -25.28
N SER A 429 -2.67 21.67 -25.60
CA SER A 429 -1.41 21.84 -26.34
C SER A 429 -1.66 22.40 -27.74
N GLU A 430 -2.61 21.83 -28.49
CA GLU A 430 -2.94 22.27 -29.85
C GLU A 430 -3.48 23.71 -29.88
N VAL A 431 -4.38 24.07 -28.95
CA VAL A 431 -4.92 25.43 -28.86
C VAL A 431 -3.84 26.45 -28.47
N SER A 432 -2.92 26.09 -27.56
CA SER A 432 -1.80 26.94 -27.15
C SER A 432 -0.81 27.17 -28.29
N GLU A 433 -0.48 26.14 -29.06
CA GLU A 433 0.38 26.24 -30.25
C GLU A 433 -0.27 27.10 -31.33
N ALA A 434 -1.56 26.89 -31.62
CA ALA A 434 -2.31 27.71 -32.57
C ALA A 434 -2.35 29.20 -32.17
N PHE A 435 -2.55 29.50 -30.88
CA PHE A 435 -2.51 30.87 -30.36
C PHE A 435 -1.12 31.50 -30.47
N HIS A 436 -0.07 30.72 -30.23
CA HIS A 436 1.32 31.19 -30.35
C HIS A 436 1.71 31.46 -31.81
N GLU A 437 1.30 30.61 -32.75
CA GLU A 437 1.49 30.84 -34.18
C GLU A 437 0.73 32.07 -34.65
N GLU A 438 -0.51 32.26 -34.20
CA GLU A 438 -1.31 33.43 -34.55
C GLU A 438 -0.68 34.74 -34.02
N MET A 439 -0.22 34.74 -32.77
CA MET A 439 0.49 35.89 -32.17
C MET A 439 1.81 36.18 -32.87
N ASN A 440 2.57 35.16 -33.27
CA ASN A 440 3.81 35.36 -34.01
C ASN A 440 3.53 35.91 -35.40
N SER A 441 2.51 35.41 -36.12
CA SER A 441 2.13 35.95 -37.43
C SER A 441 1.67 37.42 -37.37
N LYS A 442 0.99 37.82 -36.29
CA LYS A 442 0.57 39.20 -36.05
C LYS A 442 1.74 40.12 -35.73
N LYS A 443 2.78 39.62 -35.04
CA LYS A 443 4.03 40.38 -34.82
C LYS A 443 4.82 40.58 -36.10
N THR A 444 4.89 39.57 -36.98
CA THR A 444 5.61 39.69 -38.27
C THR A 444 4.93 40.69 -39.20
N LYS A 445 3.59 40.75 -39.19
CA LYS A 445 2.80 41.73 -39.97
C LYS A 445 2.81 43.15 -39.42
N MET A 446 3.26 43.37 -38.19
CA MET A 446 3.43 44.72 -37.61
C MET A 446 4.86 45.26 -37.75
N SER A 447 5.80 44.43 -38.22
CA SER A 447 7.20 44.80 -38.48
C SER A 447 7.51 45.04 -39.97
N GLU A 448 6.53 44.84 -40.84
CA GLU A 448 6.49 45.30 -42.24
C GLU A 448 5.65 46.57 -42.33
#